data_AF-A0A7X8YFG0-F1
#
_entry.id   AF-A0A7X8YFG0-F1
#
_cell.length_a   1.000
_cell.length_b   1.000
_cell.length_c   1.000
_cell.angle_alpha   90.00
_cell.angle_beta   90.00
_cell.angle_gamma   90.00
#
_symmetry.space_group_name_H-M   'P 1'
#
loop_
_entity.id
_entity.type
_entity.pdbx_description
1 polymer ?
#
loop_
_entity_poly.entity_id
_entity_poly.type
_entity_poly.pdbx_seq_one_letter_code
_entity_poly.pdbx_strand_id
1 'polypeptide(L)'
;MVDLTKRRWFRPSKQPLMNPTLPWLRDPAQFLDECDRCGACVKVCENHIITLGSGGFPTVDFTQGECSFCYQCVKACPKPLFYSQQHTPWQAEITLTSNCLALRNVECRGCSDNCEYQAITFQLGIGRVAQPQVHNERCVGCGACIAPCPTQALSLELQAGITKPSDPHTHTITITECQ
;
A
#
# COMPACT_ATOMS: atom_id res chain seq x y z
N MET A 1 9.18 25.58 47.92
CA MET A 1 8.72 26.00 46.57
C MET A 1 9.48 25.20 45.52
N VAL A 2 8.97 24.04 45.14
CA VAL A 2 9.26 23.37 43.85
C VAL A 2 7.99 22.61 43.49
N ASP A 3 7.29 23.14 42.49
CA ASP A 3 6.01 22.62 41.98
C ASP A 3 6.30 21.44 41.03
N LEU A 4 5.84 20.24 41.40
CA LEU A 4 6.09 18.99 40.67
C LEU A 4 5.06 18.70 39.56
N THR A 5 4.19 19.66 39.24
CA THR A 5 3.03 19.45 38.36
C THR A 5 3.31 19.66 36.87
N LYS A 6 4.59 19.76 36.45
CA LYS A 6 4.98 20.09 35.06
C LYS A 6 5.97 19.11 34.42
N ARG A 7 5.84 17.80 34.66
CA ARG A 7 6.65 16.77 33.96
C ARG A 7 5.83 15.61 33.39
N ARG A 8 4.76 15.92 32.65
CA ARG A 8 4.09 14.93 31.78
C ARG A 8 3.68 15.51 30.43
N TRP A 9 4.54 16.30 29.80
CA TRP A 9 4.31 16.86 28.47
C TRP A 9 5.36 16.44 27.44
N PHE A 10 5.69 15.15 27.43
CA PHE A 10 6.21 14.47 26.25
C PHE A 10 5.67 13.04 26.26
N ARG A 11 4.39 12.87 25.91
CA ARG A 11 3.98 11.63 25.26
C ARG A 11 4.62 11.73 23.86
N PRO A 12 5.57 10.86 23.49
CA PRO A 12 5.90 10.76 22.09
C PRO A 12 4.59 10.42 21.38
N SER A 13 4.22 11.26 20.42
CA SER A 13 3.25 10.88 19.42
C SER A 13 3.68 9.50 18.93
N LYS A 14 2.78 8.51 19.00
CA LYS A 14 2.96 7.24 18.29
C LYS A 14 2.92 7.57 16.80
N GLN A 15 3.98 8.18 16.29
CA GLN A 15 4.30 8.15 14.88
C GLN A 15 4.50 6.67 14.58
N PRO A 16 3.84 6.07 13.58
CA PRO A 16 4.20 4.75 13.12
C PRO A 16 5.51 4.88 12.34
N LEU A 17 6.59 5.24 13.03
CA LEU A 17 7.92 5.01 12.53
C LEU A 17 8.19 3.52 12.70
N MET A 18 8.70 2.91 11.64
CA MET A 18 9.39 1.61 11.65
C MET A 18 8.51 0.38 11.48
N ASN A 19 7.78 0.31 10.36
CA ASN A 19 7.61 -0.98 9.68
C ASN A 19 7.92 -0.80 8.19
N PRO A 20 9.21 -0.91 7.78
CA PRO A 20 9.53 -0.97 6.37
C PRO A 20 8.76 -2.13 5.75
N THR A 21 7.86 -1.79 4.84
CA THR A 21 6.96 -2.74 4.20
C THR A 21 7.30 -2.76 2.73
N LEU A 22 8.10 -3.75 2.35
CA LEU A 22 8.36 -4.09 0.97
C LEU A 22 7.46 -5.25 0.55
N PRO A 23 7.18 -5.39 -0.75
CA PRO A 23 6.46 -6.55 -1.26
C PRO A 23 7.18 -7.85 -0.91
N TRP A 24 6.41 -8.87 -0.50
CA TRP A 24 6.82 -10.22 -0.06
C TRP A 24 7.72 -10.26 1.16
N LEU A 25 7.83 -9.19 1.94
CA LEU A 25 8.69 -9.18 3.11
C LEU A 25 8.20 -10.19 4.16
N ARG A 26 9.11 -11.05 4.65
CA ARG A 26 8.72 -12.10 5.61
C ARG A 26 8.45 -11.57 7.01
N ASP A 27 9.40 -10.80 7.51
CA ASP A 27 9.41 -10.30 8.89
C ASP A 27 10.05 -8.90 8.91
N PRO A 28 9.27 -7.85 9.27
CA PRO A 28 9.80 -6.50 9.42
C PRO A 28 10.89 -6.36 10.47
N ALA A 29 10.85 -7.16 11.55
CA ALA A 29 11.87 -7.11 12.59
C ALA A 29 13.20 -7.66 12.04
N GLN A 30 13.17 -8.85 11.44
CA GLN A 30 14.35 -9.43 10.79
C GLN A 30 14.89 -8.54 9.67
N PHE A 31 14.02 -7.87 8.93
CA PHE A 31 14.43 -6.93 7.89
C PHE A 31 15.29 -5.78 8.43
N LEU A 32 14.95 -5.23 9.59
CA LEU A 32 15.71 -4.14 10.20
C LEU A 32 17.12 -4.59 10.63
N ASP A 33 17.27 -5.86 10.99
CA ASP A 33 18.55 -6.43 11.43
C ASP A 33 19.43 -6.90 10.26
N GLU A 34 18.83 -7.45 9.20
CA GLU A 34 19.57 -8.09 8.10
C GLU A 34 19.72 -7.25 6.83
N CYS A 35 18.89 -6.23 6.65
CA CYS A 35 19.01 -5.32 5.50
C CYS A 35 20.29 -4.48 5.64
N ASP A 36 21.22 -4.65 4.69
CA ASP A 36 22.47 -3.90 4.60
C ASP A 36 22.32 -2.50 3.98
N ARG A 37 21.08 -2.11 3.63
CA ARG A 37 20.75 -0.81 3.04
C ARG A 37 21.49 -0.54 1.73
N CYS A 38 21.81 -1.58 0.96
CA CYS A 38 22.51 -1.46 -0.32
C CYS A 38 21.73 -0.68 -1.40
N GLY A 39 20.41 -0.52 -1.24
CA GLY A 39 19.55 0.20 -2.17
C GLY A 39 19.31 -0.53 -3.51
N ALA A 40 19.62 -1.83 -3.61
CA ALA A 40 19.39 -2.60 -4.83
C ALA A 40 17.90 -2.60 -5.24
N CYS A 41 16.99 -2.77 -4.28
CA CYS A 41 15.55 -2.73 -4.53
C CYS A 41 15.04 -1.36 -5.04
N VAL A 42 15.64 -0.26 -4.58
CA VAL A 42 15.33 1.10 -5.05
C VAL A 42 15.70 1.25 -6.53
N LYS A 43 16.90 0.80 -6.91
CA LYS A 43 17.43 0.95 -8.28
C LYS A 43 16.64 0.18 -9.34
N VAL A 44 16.06 -0.96 -8.98
CA VAL A 44 15.34 -1.84 -9.92
C VAL A 44 13.84 -1.59 -9.97
N CYS A 45 13.31 -0.69 -9.15
CA CYS A 45 11.88 -0.38 -9.13
C CYS A 45 11.50 0.50 -10.32
N GLU A 46 10.93 -0.12 -11.37
CA GLU A 46 10.52 0.59 -12.60
C GLU A 46 9.49 1.70 -12.37
N ASN A 47 8.64 1.52 -11.36
CA ASN A 47 7.60 2.49 -10.98
C ASN A 47 8.13 3.54 -9.98
N HIS A 48 9.40 3.46 -9.58
CA HIS A 48 10.09 4.41 -8.71
C HIS A 48 9.42 4.64 -7.33
N ILE A 49 8.58 3.71 -6.88
CA ILE A 49 7.86 3.81 -5.59
C ILE A 49 8.69 3.40 -4.38
N ILE A 50 9.82 2.71 -4.56
CA ILE A 50 10.69 2.32 -3.45
C ILE A 50 11.72 3.43 -3.22
N THR A 51 11.64 4.12 -2.10
CA THR A 51 12.53 5.23 -1.71
C THR A 51 13.34 4.88 -0.46
N LEU A 52 14.40 5.63 -0.17
CA LEU A 52 15.12 5.50 1.09
C LEU A 52 14.44 6.33 2.16
N GLY A 53 13.86 5.67 3.16
CA GLY A 53 13.24 6.31 4.30
C GLY A 53 14.26 6.75 5.37
N SER A 54 13.72 7.19 6.49
CA SER A 54 14.54 7.57 7.67
C SER A 54 15.39 6.38 8.13
N GLY A 55 16.68 6.61 8.34
CA GLY A 55 17.64 5.55 8.70
C GLY A 55 18.21 4.76 7.52
N GLY A 56 17.85 5.12 6.27
CA GLY A 56 18.39 4.51 5.06
C GLY A 56 17.77 3.16 4.71
N PHE A 57 16.68 2.76 5.38
CA PHE A 57 15.92 1.58 4.99
C PHE A 57 15.01 1.90 3.81
N PRO A 58 14.88 1.01 2.82
CA PRO A 58 13.95 1.19 1.73
C PRO A 58 12.50 1.12 2.23
N THR A 59 11.65 1.99 1.70
CA THR A 59 10.23 2.13 2.03
C THR A 59 9.42 2.36 0.76
N VAL A 60 8.13 2.01 0.77
CA VAL A 60 7.24 2.24 -0.37
C VAL A 60 6.50 3.56 -0.20
N ASP A 61 6.51 4.37 -1.24
CA ASP A 61 5.81 5.64 -1.35
C ASP A 61 4.82 5.60 -2.53
N PHE A 62 3.55 5.35 -2.21
CA PHE A 62 2.46 5.29 -3.21
C PHE A 62 2.02 6.66 -3.72
N THR A 63 2.62 7.76 -3.26
CA THR A 63 2.38 9.08 -3.87
C THR A 63 3.11 9.23 -5.20
N GLN A 64 4.12 8.40 -5.46
CA GLN A 64 4.91 8.42 -6.70
C GLN A 64 4.36 7.48 -7.78
N GLY A 65 3.52 6.51 -7.41
CA GLY A 65 2.98 5.52 -8.33
C GLY A 65 2.45 4.29 -7.60
N GLU A 66 2.47 3.16 -8.29
CA GLU A 66 1.94 1.89 -7.81
C GLU A 66 2.95 0.74 -7.86
N CYS A 67 2.66 -0.35 -7.17
CA CYS A 67 3.42 -1.59 -7.30
C CYS A 67 2.80 -2.46 -8.39
N SER A 68 3.57 -2.75 -9.45
CA SER A 68 3.18 -3.66 -10.55
C SER A 68 3.31 -5.15 -10.19
N PHE A 69 3.72 -5.47 -8.96
CA PHE A 69 4.02 -6.83 -8.50
C PHE A 69 5.02 -7.60 -9.39
N CYS A 70 5.95 -6.89 -10.05
CA CYS A 70 6.94 -7.47 -10.97
C CYS A 70 8.04 -8.31 -10.29
N TYR A 71 8.11 -8.29 -8.95
CA TYR A 71 9.05 -9.07 -8.13
C TYR A 71 10.55 -8.73 -8.33
N GLN A 72 10.87 -7.65 -9.05
CA GLN A 72 12.27 -7.26 -9.33
C GLN A 72 13.01 -6.81 -8.06
N CYS A 73 12.34 -6.11 -7.15
CA CYS A 73 12.94 -5.69 -5.88
C CYS A 73 13.40 -6.88 -5.02
N VAL A 74 12.68 -8.00 -5.06
CA VAL A 74 13.03 -9.23 -4.36
C VAL A 74 14.20 -9.93 -5.04
N LYS A 75 14.17 -10.05 -6.38
CA LYS A 75 15.27 -10.65 -7.16
C LYS A 75 16.60 -9.92 -6.99
N ALA A 76 16.55 -8.60 -6.85
CA ALA A 76 17.74 -7.78 -6.66
C ALA A 76 18.32 -7.85 -5.24
N CYS A 77 17.56 -8.33 -4.26
CA CYS A 77 18.03 -8.44 -2.89
C CYS A 77 18.91 -9.69 -2.70
N PRO A 78 20.18 -9.55 -2.27
CA PRO A 78 21.05 -10.70 -2.03
C PRO A 78 20.73 -11.44 -0.72
N LYS A 79 19.88 -10.87 0.14
CA LYS A 79 19.54 -11.41 1.46
C LYS A 79 18.23 -12.22 1.40
N PRO A 80 18.12 -13.33 2.15
CA PRO A 80 16.92 -14.15 2.19
C PRO A 80 15.84 -13.52 3.10
N LEU A 81 15.31 -12.36 2.74
CA LEU A 81 14.33 -11.58 3.53
C LEU A 81 12.90 -11.66 3.03
N PHE A 82 12.70 -12.26 1.86
CA PHE A 82 11.43 -12.25 1.14
C PHE A 82 10.89 -13.66 0.93
N TYR A 83 9.56 -13.80 0.91
CA TYR A 83 8.87 -14.99 0.41
C TYR A 83 8.98 -15.10 -1.12
N SER A 84 8.62 -16.27 -1.66
CA SER A 84 8.53 -16.46 -3.11
C SER A 84 7.38 -15.64 -3.71
N GLN A 85 7.42 -15.39 -5.03
CA GLN A 85 6.37 -14.67 -5.77
C GLN A 85 4.98 -15.34 -5.68
N GLN A 86 4.91 -16.61 -5.27
CA GLN A 86 3.66 -17.34 -5.07
C GLN A 86 2.89 -16.90 -3.81
N HIS A 87 3.55 -16.18 -2.90
CA HIS A 87 2.92 -15.64 -1.71
C HIS A 87 2.27 -14.29 -2.00
N THR A 88 1.39 -13.83 -1.12
CA THR A 88 0.86 -12.47 -1.18
C THR A 88 1.98 -11.46 -0.91
N PRO A 89 2.02 -10.33 -1.64
CA PRO A 89 3.06 -9.31 -1.46
C PRO A 89 2.98 -8.65 -0.07
N TRP A 90 1.78 -8.49 0.46
CA TRP A 90 1.51 -7.94 1.79
C TRP A 90 0.02 -8.13 2.09
N GLN A 91 -0.39 -7.82 3.31
CA GLN A 91 -1.76 -7.44 3.57
C GLN A 91 -1.86 -5.94 3.62
N ALA A 92 -2.91 -5.43 3.02
CA ALA A 92 -3.08 -4.02 2.77
C ALA A 92 -4.56 -3.67 2.87
N GLU A 93 -4.87 -2.69 3.70
CA GLU A 93 -6.20 -2.12 3.79
C GLU A 93 -6.15 -0.66 3.33
N ILE A 94 -7.11 -0.29 2.49
CA ILE A 94 -7.31 1.09 2.07
C ILE A 94 -8.17 1.78 3.12
N THR A 95 -7.71 2.94 3.57
CA THR A 95 -8.47 3.86 4.40
C THR A 95 -8.80 5.12 3.63
N LEU A 96 -9.99 5.65 3.87
CA LEU A 96 -10.50 6.88 3.25
C LEU A 96 -10.72 7.94 4.34
N THR A 97 -10.18 9.12 4.12
CA THR A 97 -10.32 10.27 5.03
C THR A 97 -11.46 11.20 4.60
N SER A 98 -11.85 12.11 5.50
CA SER A 98 -12.85 13.16 5.23
C SER A 98 -12.42 14.17 4.16
N ASN A 99 -11.17 14.13 3.69
CA ASN A 99 -10.66 14.98 2.61
C ASN A 99 -11.13 14.55 1.22
N CYS A 100 -11.80 13.40 1.10
CA CYS A 100 -12.35 12.92 -0.16
C CYS A 100 -13.35 13.93 -0.75
N LEU A 101 -13.14 14.32 -2.01
CA LEU A 101 -14.02 15.27 -2.71
C LEU A 101 -15.46 14.76 -2.79
N ALA A 102 -15.67 13.46 -3.04
CA ALA A 102 -17.00 12.87 -3.13
C ALA A 102 -17.75 12.89 -1.79
N LEU A 103 -17.06 12.67 -0.66
CA LEU A 103 -17.64 12.85 0.69
C LEU A 103 -18.03 14.31 0.97
N ARG A 104 -17.40 15.26 0.26
CA ARG A 104 -17.68 16.70 0.30
C ARG A 104 -18.61 17.15 -0.82
N ASN A 105 -19.34 16.22 -1.43
CA ASN A 105 -20.33 16.45 -2.47
C ASN A 105 -19.79 17.05 -3.78
N VAL A 106 -18.53 16.76 -4.12
CA VAL A 106 -17.89 17.12 -5.39
C VAL A 106 -17.66 15.85 -6.22
N GLU A 107 -18.08 15.84 -7.48
CA GLU A 107 -17.94 14.65 -8.36
C GLU A 107 -16.45 14.33 -8.58
N CYS A 108 -16.04 13.15 -8.13
CA CYS A 108 -14.68 12.65 -8.28
C CYS A 108 -14.70 11.13 -8.20
N ARG A 109 -14.17 10.46 -9.24
CA ARG A 109 -14.08 8.98 -9.33
C ARG A 109 -12.68 8.48 -9.62
N GLY A 110 -11.68 9.35 -9.58
CA GLY A 110 -10.31 9.03 -9.99
C GLY A 110 -9.73 7.80 -9.28
N CYS A 111 -10.07 7.56 -8.01
CA CYS A 111 -9.61 6.36 -7.31
C CYS A 111 -10.27 5.06 -7.79
N SER A 112 -11.56 5.06 -8.15
CA SER A 112 -12.20 3.86 -8.72
C SER A 112 -11.75 3.62 -10.14
N ASP A 113 -11.52 4.67 -10.93
CA ASP A 113 -11.10 4.56 -12.32
C ASP A 113 -9.70 3.97 -12.46
N ASN A 114 -8.85 4.16 -11.45
CA ASN A 114 -7.50 3.56 -11.37
C ASN A 114 -7.48 2.24 -10.59
N CYS A 115 -8.61 1.76 -10.07
CA CYS A 115 -8.67 0.51 -9.30
C CYS A 115 -9.20 -0.63 -10.16
N GLU A 116 -8.31 -1.35 -10.83
CA GLU A 116 -8.66 -2.51 -11.68
C GLU A 116 -9.43 -3.61 -10.90
N TYR A 117 -9.09 -3.79 -9.62
CA TYR A 117 -9.73 -4.77 -8.74
C TYR A 117 -11.09 -4.32 -8.19
N GLN A 118 -11.55 -3.11 -8.54
CA GLN A 118 -12.83 -2.56 -8.08
C GLN A 118 -12.99 -2.59 -6.54
N ALA A 119 -11.88 -2.41 -5.82
CA ALA A 119 -11.87 -2.29 -4.36
C ALA A 119 -12.47 -0.96 -3.88
N ILE A 120 -12.66 0.01 -4.79
CA ILE A 120 -13.35 1.27 -4.52
C ILE A 120 -14.45 1.41 -5.56
N THR A 121 -15.70 1.45 -5.11
CA THR A 121 -16.88 1.67 -5.97
C THR A 121 -17.66 2.89 -5.50
N PHE A 122 -18.62 3.35 -6.30
CA PHE A 122 -19.40 4.55 -6.00
C PHE A 122 -20.89 4.25 -6.04
N GLN A 123 -21.58 4.53 -4.94
CA GLN A 123 -23.03 4.35 -4.79
C GLN A 123 -23.77 5.65 -5.04
N LEU A 124 -24.77 5.60 -5.93
CA LEU A 124 -25.63 6.73 -6.22
C LEU A 124 -26.54 7.06 -5.03
N GLY A 125 -26.85 8.34 -4.86
CA GLY A 125 -27.77 8.82 -3.85
C GLY A 125 -28.56 10.02 -4.34
N ILE A 126 -29.79 10.15 -3.88
CA ILE A 126 -30.65 11.27 -4.25
C ILE A 126 -30.09 12.56 -3.63
N GLY A 127 -29.98 13.63 -4.44
CA GLY A 127 -29.56 14.96 -4.00
C GLY A 127 -28.08 15.10 -3.64
N ARG A 128 -27.24 14.11 -3.99
CA ARG A 128 -25.79 14.13 -3.75
C ARG A 128 -25.03 13.43 -4.87
N VAL A 129 -23.74 13.75 -5.01
CA VAL A 129 -22.83 12.99 -5.87
C VAL A 129 -22.70 11.55 -5.37
N ALA A 130 -22.27 10.66 -6.25
CA ALA A 130 -22.04 9.27 -5.88
C ALA A 130 -21.03 9.19 -4.72
N GLN A 131 -21.33 8.37 -3.71
CA GLN A 131 -20.51 8.26 -2.51
C GLN A 131 -19.60 7.03 -2.61
N PRO A 132 -18.31 7.14 -2.21
CA PRO A 132 -17.36 6.04 -2.32
C PRO A 132 -17.72 4.92 -1.34
N GLN A 133 -17.44 3.68 -1.73
CA GLN A 133 -17.54 2.46 -0.94
C GLN A 133 -16.24 1.68 -1.09
N VAL A 134 -15.61 1.33 0.03
CA VAL A 134 -14.35 0.59 0.06
C VAL A 134 -14.63 -0.87 0.38
N HIS A 135 -14.12 -1.74 -0.48
CA HIS A 135 -14.22 -3.21 -0.44
C HIS A 135 -12.82 -3.77 -0.22
N ASN A 136 -12.34 -3.72 1.04
CA ASN A 136 -10.98 -4.14 1.39
C ASN A 136 -10.72 -5.62 1.11
N GLU A 137 -11.77 -6.44 1.03
CA GLU A 137 -11.71 -7.83 0.59
C GLU A 137 -11.35 -7.99 -0.89
N ARG A 138 -11.38 -6.93 -1.71
CA ARG A 138 -10.89 -6.94 -3.10
C ARG A 138 -9.56 -6.22 -3.28
N CYS A 139 -9.12 -5.47 -2.26
CA CYS A 139 -7.86 -4.75 -2.33
C CYS A 139 -6.67 -5.73 -2.30
N VAL A 140 -5.74 -5.54 -3.23
CA VAL A 140 -4.44 -6.24 -3.28
C VAL A 140 -3.26 -5.37 -2.79
N GLY A 141 -3.53 -4.12 -2.44
CA GLY A 141 -2.53 -3.18 -1.93
C GLY A 141 -1.55 -2.63 -2.97
N CYS A 142 -1.92 -2.54 -4.25
CA CYS A 142 -1.01 -2.00 -5.29
C CYS A 142 -0.73 -0.50 -5.15
N GLY A 143 -1.66 0.26 -4.54
CA GLY A 143 -1.53 1.71 -4.36
C GLY A 143 -1.96 2.56 -5.56
N ALA A 144 -2.44 1.95 -6.65
CA ALA A 144 -2.93 2.63 -7.87
C ALA A 144 -3.85 3.83 -7.61
N CYS A 145 -4.68 3.74 -6.57
CA CYS A 145 -5.66 4.76 -6.23
C CYS A 145 -5.10 5.98 -5.47
N ILE A 146 -3.86 5.93 -4.96
CA ILE A 146 -3.30 6.96 -4.08
C ILE A 146 -2.76 8.15 -4.89
N ALA A 147 -1.77 7.92 -5.78
CA ALA A 147 -1.16 8.95 -6.60
C ALA A 147 -2.16 9.82 -7.40
N PRO A 148 -3.21 9.28 -8.04
CA PRO A 148 -4.18 10.10 -8.80
C PRO A 148 -5.17 10.87 -7.90
N CYS A 149 -5.18 10.66 -6.57
CA CYS A 149 -6.12 11.33 -5.68
C CYS A 149 -5.71 12.81 -5.45
N PRO A 150 -6.49 13.80 -5.95
CA PRO A 150 -6.08 15.21 -5.91
C PRO A 150 -6.01 15.79 -4.49
N THR A 151 -6.69 15.16 -3.53
CA THR A 151 -6.72 15.60 -2.13
C THR A 151 -5.99 14.65 -1.18
N GLN A 152 -5.28 13.65 -1.71
CA GLN A 152 -4.55 12.63 -0.92
C GLN A 152 -5.45 12.02 0.16
N ALA A 153 -6.71 11.77 -0.18
CA ALA A 153 -7.71 11.32 0.77
C ALA A 153 -7.61 9.83 1.11
N LEU A 154 -6.75 9.09 0.41
CA LEU A 154 -6.58 7.65 0.52
C LEU A 154 -5.23 7.33 1.16
N SER A 155 -5.18 6.27 1.96
CA SER A 155 -3.95 5.73 2.50
C SER A 155 -4.00 4.21 2.49
N LEU A 156 -2.82 3.58 2.39
CA LEU A 156 -2.67 2.14 2.50
C LEU A 156 -2.02 1.81 3.83
N GLU A 157 -2.71 1.03 4.65
CA GLU A 157 -2.18 0.48 5.88
C GLU A 157 -1.64 -0.93 5.58
N LEU A 158 -0.31 -1.04 5.56
CA LEU A 158 0.37 -2.30 5.27
C LEU A 158 0.60 -3.07 6.58
N GLN A 159 0.07 -4.29 6.64
CA GLN A 159 0.29 -5.24 7.73
C GLN A 159 1.23 -6.33 7.23
N ALA A 160 2.35 -6.52 7.93
CA ALA A 160 3.24 -7.63 7.66
C ALA A 160 2.71 -8.89 8.34
N GLY A 161 2.41 -9.91 7.54
CA GLY A 161 2.03 -11.24 8.02
C GLY A 161 0.53 -11.46 8.17
N ILE A 162 0.11 -12.67 7.79
CA ILE A 162 -1.24 -13.24 7.63
C ILE A 162 -1.73 -13.18 6.18
N THR A 163 -2.30 -14.27 5.69
CA THR A 163 -2.64 -14.50 4.28
C THR A 163 -4.10 -14.15 4.05
N LYS A 164 -4.36 -13.19 3.19
CA LYS A 164 -5.65 -13.15 2.49
C LYS A 164 -5.57 -14.16 1.34
N PRO A 165 -6.56 -15.03 1.13
CA PRO A 165 -6.56 -15.92 -0.02
C PRO A 165 -6.46 -15.08 -1.30
N SER A 166 -5.53 -15.45 -2.18
CA SER A 166 -5.41 -14.88 -3.52
C SER A 166 -6.73 -15.07 -4.27
N ASP A 167 -7.32 -13.98 -4.76
CA ASP A 167 -8.60 -13.99 -5.47
C ASP A 167 -8.57 -14.95 -6.69
N PRO A 168 -9.69 -15.64 -7.03
CA PRO A 168 -9.75 -16.76 -7.97
C PRO A 168 -9.87 -16.36 -9.45
N HIS A 169 -9.60 -15.12 -9.83
CA HIS A 169 -9.76 -14.66 -11.22
C HIS A 169 -8.50 -14.91 -12.08
N THR A 170 -8.03 -16.16 -12.11
CA THR A 170 -7.23 -16.65 -13.24
C THR A 170 -8.21 -16.97 -14.36
N HIS A 171 -8.45 -16.01 -15.26
CA HIS A 171 -9.05 -16.34 -16.54
C HIS A 171 -8.04 -17.18 -17.33
N THR A 172 -8.14 -18.50 -17.21
CA THR A 172 -7.55 -19.44 -18.15
C THR A 172 -8.22 -19.18 -19.50
N ILE A 173 -7.59 -18.36 -20.33
CA ILE A 173 -7.92 -18.28 -21.76
C ILE A 173 -7.41 -19.60 -22.36
N THR A 174 -8.29 -20.60 -22.41
CA THR A 174 -8.06 -21.77 -23.27
C THR A 174 -8.08 -21.27 -24.69
N ILE A 175 -6.90 -21.25 -25.31
CA ILE A 175 -6.74 -21.08 -26.75
C ILE A 175 -7.29 -22.37 -27.37
N THR A 176 -8.59 -22.40 -27.67
CA THR A 176 -9.16 -23.46 -28.49
C THR A 176 -8.69 -23.20 -29.91
N GLU A 177 -7.76 -24.04 -30.37
CA GLU A 177 -7.34 -24.15 -31.75
C GLU A 177 -8.57 -24.31 -32.66
N CYS A 178 -8.77 -23.37 -33.58
CA CYS A 178 -9.63 -23.58 -34.74
C CYS A 178 -8.85 -24.46 -35.75
N GLN A 179 -9.20 -25.74 -35.80
CA GLN A 179 -9.06 -26.58 -37.00
C GLN A 179 -10.45 -26.83 -37.58
#